data_AF-A0A8B8C1S3-F1
#
_entry.id   AF-A0A8B8C1S3-F1
#
_cell.length_a   1.000
_cell.length_b   1.000
_cell.length_c   1.000
_cell.angle_alpha   90.00
_cell.angle_beta   90.00
_cell.angle_gamma   90.00
#
_symmetry.space_group_name_H-M   'P 1'
#
loop_
_entity.id
_entity.type
_entity.pdbx_description
1 polymer ?
#
loop_
_entity_poly.entity_id
_entity_poly.type
_entity_poly.pdbx_seq_one_letter_code
_entity_poly.pdbx_strand_id
1 'polypeptide(L)'
;MIDIEGRRTSRPSVGKFPAFLAGVIVFTIPCVHIGIVNKKIWVPNKTPVNKTTCRCNCFDTVYKGSYETPGKTGYKHIYFNATLETLVIWTLTLFTIIIAYEAFKRLFNLYSAGNVRWRMLVLFVLDIYPNYFSYWCYFNYTNDGFYAQVYYQIFFTTTELFSTWSVFWSCSKVVPMTPGPAMAIVAISLIHILLGGIDQFFVQLILWQEHTFQKARSNGLLIPDILHIILTWQEIAKERKTSWMQSFTRNELKYGFIFVISGFILGKVIFH
;
A
#
# COMPACT_ATOMS: atom_id res chain seq x y z
N MET A 1 -18.20 22.31 0.48
CA MET A 1 -17.59 23.44 -0.24
C MET A 1 -18.65 24.54 -0.20
N ILE A 2 -18.33 25.69 0.38
CA ILE A 2 -19.20 26.85 0.41
C ILE A 2 -18.49 27.82 -0.53
N ASP A 3 -19.14 28.17 -1.63
CA ASP A 3 -18.65 29.22 -2.53
C ASP A 3 -18.88 30.59 -1.89
N ILE A 4 -18.23 31.63 -2.41
CA ILE A 4 -18.20 33.02 -1.91
C ILE A 4 -19.61 33.65 -1.78
N GLU A 5 -20.65 32.98 -2.29
CA GLU A 5 -22.08 33.34 -2.17
C GLU A 5 -22.88 32.55 -1.11
N GLY A 6 -22.26 31.73 -0.26
CA GLY A 6 -22.98 31.02 0.82
C GLY A 6 -23.92 29.89 0.36
N ARG A 7 -23.95 29.56 -0.95
CA ARG A 7 -24.69 28.40 -1.46
C ARG A 7 -23.95 27.10 -1.13
N ARG A 8 -24.63 26.19 -0.43
CA ARG A 8 -24.21 24.77 -0.32
C ARG A 8 -24.18 24.19 -1.73
N THR A 9 -22.99 24.04 -2.31
CA THR A 9 -22.83 23.19 -3.48
C THR A 9 -23.04 21.75 -3.01
N SER A 10 -24.19 21.15 -3.29
CA SER A 10 -24.33 19.70 -3.29
C SER A 10 -23.29 19.16 -4.27
N ARG A 11 -22.30 18.40 -3.79
CA ARG A 11 -21.46 17.64 -4.70
C ARG A 11 -22.41 16.78 -5.53
N PRO A 12 -22.27 16.74 -6.87
CA PRO A 12 -22.96 15.71 -7.63
C PRO A 12 -22.53 14.37 -7.01
N SER A 13 -23.49 13.63 -6.45
CA SER A 13 -23.21 12.28 -6.01
C SER A 13 -22.91 11.52 -7.30
N VAL A 14 -21.63 11.22 -7.52
CA VAL A 14 -21.27 10.26 -8.54
C VAL A 14 -21.96 8.98 -8.10
N GLY A 15 -23.03 8.60 -8.80
CA GLY A 15 -23.78 7.40 -8.46
C GLY A 15 -22.85 6.20 -8.41
N LYS A 16 -23.25 5.16 -7.67
CA LYS A 16 -22.48 3.89 -7.61
C LYS A 16 -22.23 3.30 -9.00
N PHE A 17 -23.12 3.59 -9.95
CA PHE A 17 -23.05 3.12 -11.33
C PHE A 17 -21.88 3.71 -12.16
N PRO A 18 -21.69 5.04 -12.24
CA PRO A 18 -20.50 5.62 -12.89
C PRO A 18 -19.15 5.13 -12.32
N ALA A 19 -19.05 4.95 -11.00
CA ALA A 19 -17.82 4.46 -10.36
C ALA A 19 -17.53 2.99 -10.73
N PHE A 20 -18.56 2.15 -10.74
CA PHE A 20 -18.47 0.78 -11.21
C PHE A 20 -18.03 0.71 -12.67
N LEU A 21 -18.66 1.52 -13.53
CA LEU A 21 -18.32 1.57 -14.96
C LEU A 21 -16.87 2.01 -15.19
N ALA A 22 -16.39 3.02 -14.45
CA ALA A 22 -14.99 3.45 -14.50
C ALA A 22 -14.04 2.30 -14.12
N GLY A 23 -14.34 1.53 -13.07
CA GLY A 23 -13.56 0.36 -12.68
C GLY A 23 -13.50 -0.73 -13.77
N VAL A 24 -14.64 -1.02 -14.40
CA VAL A 24 -14.71 -1.97 -15.53
C VAL A 24 -13.84 -1.48 -16.70
N ILE A 25 -13.88 -0.18 -17.02
CA ILE A 25 -13.09 0.39 -18.11
C ILE A 25 -11.58 0.25 -17.83
N VAL A 26 -11.14 0.58 -16.62
CA VAL A 26 -9.74 0.48 -16.17
C VAL A 26 -9.18 -0.94 -16.34
N PHE A 27 -9.98 -1.97 -16.06
CA PHE A 27 -9.61 -3.37 -16.28
C PHE A 27 -9.74 -3.82 -17.75
N THR A 28 -10.73 -3.31 -18.47
CA THR A 28 -11.02 -3.75 -19.85
C THR A 28 -9.99 -3.20 -20.86
N ILE A 29 -9.54 -1.96 -20.68
CA ILE A 29 -8.55 -1.31 -21.56
C ILE A 29 -7.28 -2.16 -21.75
N PRO A 30 -6.56 -2.61 -20.70
CA PRO A 30 -5.35 -3.42 -20.87
C PRO A 30 -5.65 -4.78 -21.51
N CYS A 31 -6.79 -5.42 -21.18
CA CYS A 31 -7.20 -6.68 -21.80
C CYS A 31 -7.38 -6.53 -23.32
N VAL A 32 -8.09 -5.49 -23.76
CA VAL A 32 -8.31 -5.22 -25.19
C VAL A 32 -7.00 -4.80 -25.85
N HIS A 33 -6.27 -3.85 -25.29
CA HIS A 33 -5.07 -3.30 -25.91
C HIS A 33 -3.94 -4.34 -25.99
N ILE A 34 -3.59 -5.00 -24.90
CA ILE A 34 -2.47 -5.96 -24.86
C ILE A 34 -2.90 -7.30 -25.46
N GLY A 35 -4.06 -7.82 -25.04
CA GLY A 35 -4.50 -9.17 -25.39
C GLY A 35 -5.11 -9.30 -26.77
N ILE A 36 -5.85 -8.30 -27.25
CA ILE A 36 -6.53 -8.35 -28.55
C ILE A 36 -5.72 -7.56 -29.59
N VAL A 37 -5.53 -6.25 -29.38
CA VAL A 37 -4.89 -5.38 -30.38
C VAL A 37 -3.45 -5.81 -30.62
N ASN A 38 -2.61 -5.87 -29.59
CA ASN A 38 -1.19 -6.16 -29.78
C ASN A 38 -0.94 -7.64 -30.10
N LYS A 39 -1.54 -8.56 -29.35
CA LYS A 39 -1.25 -10.00 -29.49
C LYS A 39 -2.01 -10.70 -30.62
N LYS A 40 -3.26 -10.34 -30.90
CA LYS A 40 -4.08 -11.04 -31.91
C LYS A 40 -4.15 -10.31 -33.25
N ILE A 41 -4.18 -8.98 -33.26
CA ILE A 41 -4.32 -8.20 -34.50
C ILE A 41 -2.95 -7.80 -35.04
N TRP A 42 -2.10 -7.21 -34.21
CA TRP A 42 -0.84 -6.60 -34.65
C TRP A 42 0.25 -7.65 -34.96
N VAL A 43 0.42 -8.68 -34.13
CA VAL A 43 1.39 -9.78 -34.34
C VAL A 43 0.79 -11.16 -34.01
N PRO A 44 -0.16 -11.67 -34.82
CA PRO A 44 -0.90 -12.90 -34.53
C PRO A 44 -0.02 -14.16 -34.36
N ASN A 45 1.11 -14.22 -35.06
CA ASN A 45 1.98 -15.40 -35.15
C ASN A 45 3.31 -15.23 -34.41
N LYS A 46 3.34 -14.39 -33.37
CA LYS A 46 4.55 -14.20 -32.56
C LYS A 46 4.89 -15.48 -31.79
N THR A 47 6.14 -15.94 -31.87
CA THR A 47 6.59 -17.12 -31.14
C THR A 47 6.58 -16.87 -29.62
N PRO A 48 6.05 -17.78 -28.80
CA PRO A 48 6.11 -17.65 -27.35
C PRO A 48 7.55 -17.65 -26.82
N VAL A 49 7.80 -16.90 -25.75
CA VAL A 49 9.09 -16.94 -25.04
C VAL A 49 9.26 -18.31 -24.38
N ASN A 50 10.36 -18.99 -24.68
CA ASN A 50 10.72 -20.20 -23.97
C ASN A 50 11.32 -19.85 -22.60
N LYS A 51 10.49 -19.97 -21.55
CA LYS A 51 10.85 -19.62 -20.17
C LYS A 51 11.98 -20.49 -19.58
N THR A 52 12.27 -21.68 -20.13
CA THR A 52 13.29 -22.59 -19.57
C THR A 52 14.69 -22.36 -20.15
N THR A 53 14.77 -21.84 -21.38
CA THR A 53 16.05 -21.65 -22.08
C THR A 53 16.44 -20.18 -22.24
N CYS A 54 15.49 -19.24 -22.06
CA CYS A 54 15.80 -17.82 -22.09
C CYS A 54 16.61 -17.43 -20.84
N ARG A 55 17.62 -16.56 -21.03
CA ARG A 55 18.44 -16.01 -19.94
C ARG A 55 18.24 -14.50 -19.81
N CYS A 56 18.81 -13.73 -20.72
CA CYS A 56 18.77 -12.26 -20.67
C CYS A 56 17.76 -11.62 -21.64
N ASN A 57 17.02 -12.44 -22.39
CA ASN A 57 16.14 -12.00 -23.49
C ASN A 57 14.73 -12.63 -23.38
N CYS A 58 14.19 -12.71 -22.16
CA CYS A 58 12.88 -13.32 -21.89
C CYS A 58 11.71 -12.36 -22.20
N PHE A 59 11.79 -11.63 -23.31
CA PHE A 59 10.81 -10.64 -23.74
C PHE A 59 10.07 -11.13 -24.99
N ASP A 60 8.73 -11.11 -24.94
CA ASP A 60 7.88 -11.65 -26.01
C ASP A 60 7.79 -10.73 -27.24
N THR A 61 8.26 -9.48 -27.11
CA THR A 61 8.28 -8.46 -28.16
C THR A 61 6.90 -8.17 -28.77
N VAL A 62 5.80 -8.57 -28.13
CA VAL A 62 4.43 -8.38 -28.64
C VAL A 62 4.12 -6.89 -28.77
N TYR A 63 4.48 -6.11 -27.75
CA TYR A 63 4.30 -4.66 -27.75
C TYR A 63 5.14 -3.93 -28.81
N LYS A 64 6.26 -4.53 -29.24
CA LYS A 64 7.13 -3.98 -30.29
C LYS A 64 6.74 -4.45 -31.68
N GLY A 65 5.77 -5.35 -31.81
CA GLY A 65 5.26 -5.74 -33.10
C GLY A 65 6.29 -6.41 -34.00
N SER A 66 6.21 -6.22 -35.31
CA SER A 66 7.17 -6.77 -36.27
C SER A 66 8.56 -6.12 -36.23
N TYR A 67 8.74 -5.01 -35.51
CA TYR A 67 10.00 -4.28 -35.44
C TYR A 67 11.10 -4.97 -34.63
N GLU A 68 10.74 -5.94 -33.78
CA GLU A 68 11.68 -6.63 -32.90
C GLU A 68 11.25 -8.10 -32.77
N THR A 69 12.17 -9.03 -32.99
CA THR A 69 11.94 -10.47 -32.81
C THR A 69 12.53 -10.95 -31.49
N PRO A 70 11.97 -12.01 -30.86
CA PRO A 70 12.56 -12.61 -29.67
C PRO A 70 14.02 -13.01 -29.92
N GLY A 71 14.95 -12.58 -29.07
CA GLY A 71 16.39 -12.73 -29.30
C GLY A 71 17.20 -11.64 -28.60
N LYS A 72 18.41 -11.31 -29.08
CA LYS A 72 19.22 -10.23 -28.49
C LYS A 72 18.53 -8.87 -28.65
N THR A 73 17.84 -8.44 -27.62
CA THR A 73 17.22 -7.13 -27.52
C THR A 73 18.11 -6.20 -26.69
N GLY A 74 18.25 -4.94 -27.11
CA GLY A 74 18.96 -3.93 -26.33
C GLY A 74 18.29 -3.64 -24.98
N TYR A 75 18.98 -2.91 -24.12
CA TYR A 75 18.43 -2.46 -22.82
C TYR A 75 17.11 -1.71 -23.00
N LYS A 76 16.14 -1.99 -22.13
CA LYS A 76 14.86 -1.29 -22.06
C LYS A 76 14.65 -0.81 -20.62
N HIS A 77 14.11 0.40 -20.46
CA HIS A 77 13.80 0.93 -19.13
C HIS A 77 12.64 0.20 -18.46
N ILE A 78 11.60 -0.13 -19.24
CA ILE A 78 10.44 -0.93 -18.81
C ILE A 78 10.03 -1.78 -20.01
N TYR A 79 9.86 -3.09 -19.81
CA TYR A 79 9.27 -3.99 -20.80
C TYR A 79 8.33 -4.97 -20.09
N PHE A 80 7.28 -5.40 -20.79
CA PHE A 80 6.25 -6.29 -20.24
C PHE A 80 5.86 -7.32 -21.29
N ASN A 81 5.61 -8.55 -20.84
CA ASN A 81 5.12 -9.63 -21.68
C ASN A 81 3.58 -9.60 -21.71
N ALA A 82 2.96 -9.98 -22.81
CA ALA A 82 1.51 -10.11 -22.94
C ALA A 82 0.99 -11.39 -22.25
N THR A 83 1.16 -11.43 -20.92
CA THR A 83 0.79 -12.54 -20.03
C THR A 83 -0.17 -12.10 -18.92
N LEU A 84 -0.68 -13.07 -18.15
CA LEU A 84 -1.59 -12.81 -17.04
C LEU A 84 -0.91 -12.02 -15.91
N GLU A 85 0.37 -12.31 -15.65
CA GLU A 85 1.18 -11.62 -14.64
C GLU A 85 1.26 -10.12 -14.92
N THR A 86 1.46 -9.72 -16.18
CA THR A 86 1.41 -8.31 -16.58
C THR A 86 0.02 -7.70 -16.39
N LEU A 87 -1.06 -8.44 -16.66
CA LEU A 87 -2.42 -7.95 -16.37
C LEU A 87 -2.65 -7.74 -14.87
N VAL A 88 -2.15 -8.64 -14.02
CA VAL A 88 -2.21 -8.54 -12.55
C VAL A 88 -1.44 -7.30 -12.08
N ILE A 89 -0.19 -7.14 -12.52
CA ILE A 89 0.64 -5.97 -12.22
C ILE A 89 -0.08 -4.69 -12.63
N TRP A 90 -0.58 -4.63 -13.85
CA TRP A 90 -1.23 -3.43 -14.38
C TRP A 90 -2.52 -3.08 -13.63
N THR A 91 -3.33 -4.07 -13.31
CA THR A 91 -4.56 -3.89 -12.52
C THR A 91 -4.23 -3.38 -11.11
N LEU A 92 -3.23 -3.97 -10.47
CA LEU A 92 -2.74 -3.53 -9.16
C LEU A 92 -2.24 -2.08 -9.20
N THR A 93 -1.39 -1.74 -10.18
CA THR A 93 -0.87 -0.37 -10.35
C THR A 93 -2.00 0.65 -10.50
N LEU A 94 -2.97 0.37 -11.38
CA LEU A 94 -4.10 1.29 -11.58
C LEU A 94 -4.97 1.44 -10.33
N PHE A 95 -5.25 0.33 -9.64
CA PHE A 95 -5.99 0.35 -8.38
C PHE A 95 -5.29 1.20 -7.31
N THR A 96 -3.98 1.01 -7.12
CA THR A 96 -3.18 1.81 -6.18
C THR A 96 -3.17 3.29 -6.54
N ILE A 97 -3.02 3.64 -7.82
CA ILE A 97 -3.06 5.05 -8.28
C ILE A 97 -4.42 5.69 -7.99
N ILE A 98 -5.53 4.99 -8.26
CA ILE A 98 -6.88 5.51 -8.04
C ILE A 98 -7.14 5.74 -6.55
N ILE A 99 -6.76 4.79 -5.69
CA ILE A 99 -6.89 4.94 -4.24
C ILE A 99 -6.05 6.10 -3.74
N ALA A 100 -4.79 6.20 -4.17
CA ALA A 100 -3.92 7.30 -3.81
C ALA A 100 -4.53 8.65 -4.22
N TYR A 101 -5.03 8.76 -5.46
CA TYR A 101 -5.70 9.96 -5.96
C TYR A 101 -6.89 10.37 -5.09
N GLU A 102 -7.81 9.45 -4.79
CA GLU A 102 -8.99 9.77 -3.96
C GLU A 102 -8.59 10.10 -2.51
N ALA A 103 -7.57 9.44 -1.97
CA ALA A 103 -7.01 9.76 -0.66
C ALA A 103 -6.44 11.19 -0.62
N PHE A 104 -5.55 11.54 -1.54
CA PHE A 104 -4.96 12.88 -1.63
C PHE A 104 -6.01 13.96 -1.88
N LYS A 105 -6.99 13.69 -2.76
CA LYS A 105 -8.12 14.58 -3.00
C LYS A 105 -8.93 14.84 -1.73
N ARG A 106 -9.23 13.81 -0.92
CA ARG A 106 -9.91 14.02 0.38
C ARG A 106 -9.03 14.83 1.33
N LEU A 107 -7.74 14.53 1.45
CA LEU A 107 -6.83 15.26 2.34
C LEU A 107 -6.67 16.72 1.93
N PHE A 108 -6.56 17.00 0.63
CA PHE A 108 -6.51 18.36 0.09
C PHE A 108 -7.79 19.14 0.40
N ASN A 109 -8.96 18.50 0.29
CA ASN A 109 -10.23 19.11 0.69
C ASN A 109 -10.28 19.42 2.19
N LEU A 110 -9.78 18.52 3.04
CA LEU A 110 -9.71 18.77 4.49
C LEU A 110 -8.76 19.94 4.78
N TYR A 111 -7.61 19.99 4.10
CA TYR A 111 -6.62 21.05 4.24
C TYR A 111 -7.20 22.41 3.86
N SER A 112 -7.82 22.48 2.68
CA SER A 112 -8.47 23.70 2.17
C SER A 112 -9.59 24.20 3.09
N ALA A 113 -10.28 23.28 3.79
CA ALA A 113 -11.33 23.61 4.74
C ALA A 113 -10.83 23.93 6.17
N GLY A 114 -9.52 23.90 6.44
CA GLY A 114 -8.95 24.11 7.78
C GLY A 114 -9.24 22.98 8.79
N ASN A 115 -9.81 21.87 8.33
CA ASN A 115 -10.32 20.78 9.17
C ASN A 115 -9.33 19.62 9.34
N VAL A 116 -8.04 19.83 9.05
CA VAL A 116 -7.00 18.81 9.19
C VAL A 116 -6.49 18.71 10.62
N ARG A 117 -6.36 17.47 11.09
CA ARG A 117 -5.61 17.09 12.27
C ARG A 117 -4.16 16.78 11.87
N TRP A 118 -3.27 17.75 12.08
CA TRP A 118 -1.89 17.73 11.55
C TRP A 118 -1.06 16.51 11.97
N ARG A 119 -1.16 16.07 13.23
CA ARG A 119 -0.44 14.87 13.70
C ARG A 119 -0.80 13.62 12.89
N MET A 120 -2.09 13.44 12.59
CA MET A 120 -2.55 12.31 11.78
C MET A 120 -2.18 12.47 10.31
N LEU A 121 -2.11 13.71 9.80
CA LEU A 121 -1.59 13.94 8.45
C LEU A 121 -0.10 13.58 8.34
N VAL A 122 0.71 13.90 9.36
CA VAL A 122 2.12 13.48 9.41
C VAL A 122 2.23 11.96 9.37
N LEU A 123 1.42 11.25 10.16
CA LEU A 123 1.35 9.79 10.11
C LEU A 123 0.97 9.26 8.72
N PHE A 124 -0.05 9.86 8.08
CA PHE A 124 -0.44 9.48 6.72
C PHE A 124 0.70 9.69 5.70
N VAL A 125 1.48 10.76 5.84
CA VAL A 125 2.63 11.02 4.96
C VAL A 125 3.74 9.98 5.19
N LEU A 126 3.98 9.57 6.44
CA LEU A 126 4.93 8.51 6.76
C LEU A 126 4.49 7.15 6.19
N ASP A 127 3.18 6.89 6.16
CA ASP A 127 2.60 5.68 5.58
C ASP A 127 2.80 5.55 4.07
N ILE A 128 3.16 6.63 3.36
CA ILE A 128 3.42 6.57 1.91
C ILE A 128 4.55 5.57 1.62
N TYR A 129 5.61 5.58 2.44
CA TYR A 129 6.77 4.71 2.19
C TYR A 129 6.44 3.22 2.38
N PRO A 130 5.89 2.75 3.53
CA PRO A 130 5.48 1.35 3.70
C PRO A 130 4.48 0.89 2.64
N ASN A 131 3.44 1.68 2.34
CA ASN A 131 2.45 1.32 1.32
C ASN A 131 3.06 1.24 -0.09
N TYR A 132 3.96 2.16 -0.44
CA TYR A 132 4.69 2.12 -1.71
C TYR A 132 5.62 0.90 -1.78
N PHE A 133 6.34 0.62 -0.70
CA PHE A 133 7.21 -0.55 -0.59
C PHE A 133 6.40 -1.84 -0.79
N SER A 134 5.23 -1.95 -0.15
CA SER A 134 4.32 -3.08 -0.31
C SER A 134 3.83 -3.26 -1.74
N TYR A 135 3.40 -2.17 -2.41
CA TYR A 135 3.11 -2.19 -3.85
C TYR A 135 4.31 -2.68 -4.68
N TRP A 136 5.50 -2.16 -4.39
CA TRP A 136 6.72 -2.51 -5.11
C TRP A 136 7.07 -3.99 -4.94
N CYS A 137 6.92 -4.55 -3.75
CA CYS A 137 7.10 -5.99 -3.52
C CYS A 137 6.15 -6.83 -4.38
N TYR A 138 4.85 -6.51 -4.43
CA TYR A 138 3.92 -7.24 -5.30
C TYR A 138 4.27 -7.12 -6.78
N PHE A 139 4.67 -5.92 -7.22
CA PHE A 139 5.14 -5.71 -8.59
C PHE A 139 6.29 -6.67 -8.92
N ASN A 140 7.34 -6.69 -8.10
CA ASN A 140 8.52 -7.53 -8.34
C ASN A 140 8.22 -9.02 -8.20
N TYR A 141 7.50 -9.45 -7.16
CA TYR A 141 7.17 -10.87 -6.97
C TYR A 141 6.37 -11.43 -8.14
N THR A 142 5.44 -10.65 -8.67
CA THR A 142 4.65 -11.04 -9.84
C THR A 142 5.48 -11.00 -11.13
N ASN A 143 6.33 -9.98 -11.29
CA ASN A 143 7.17 -9.82 -12.47
C ASN A 143 8.26 -10.90 -12.57
N ASP A 144 8.86 -11.24 -11.44
CA ASP A 144 9.98 -12.19 -11.34
C ASP A 144 9.48 -13.63 -11.17
N GLY A 145 8.18 -13.84 -10.95
CA GLY A 145 7.59 -15.14 -10.63
C GLY A 145 8.04 -15.67 -9.26
N PHE A 146 8.46 -14.78 -8.36
CA PHE A 146 8.97 -15.12 -7.03
C PHE A 146 7.86 -15.03 -5.98
N TYR A 147 7.11 -16.12 -5.80
CA TYR A 147 5.93 -16.14 -4.94
C TYR A 147 6.19 -16.59 -3.49
N ALA A 148 7.42 -16.97 -3.14
CA ALA A 148 7.75 -17.51 -1.81
C ALA A 148 7.46 -16.51 -0.67
N GLN A 149 7.56 -15.21 -0.95
CA GLN A 149 7.37 -14.15 0.05
C GLN A 149 5.97 -13.50 0.00
N VAL A 150 5.06 -14.01 -0.83
CA VAL A 150 3.74 -13.39 -1.03
C VAL A 150 2.86 -13.46 0.21
N TYR A 151 2.89 -14.56 0.96
CA TYR A 151 2.09 -14.70 2.18
C TYR A 151 2.51 -13.70 3.27
N TYR A 152 3.83 -13.53 3.44
CA TYR A 152 4.41 -12.50 4.30
C TYR A 152 3.92 -11.11 3.87
N GLN A 153 4.02 -10.82 2.58
CA GLN A 153 3.62 -9.53 2.02
C GLN A 153 2.11 -9.27 2.18
N ILE A 154 1.25 -10.28 2.04
CA ILE A 154 -0.20 -10.17 2.27
C ILE A 154 -0.49 -9.80 3.72
N PHE A 155 0.17 -10.43 4.68
CA PHE A 155 -0.02 -10.12 6.09
C PHE A 155 0.35 -8.66 6.40
N PHE A 156 1.56 -8.24 6.00
CA PHE A 156 2.02 -6.86 6.24
C PHE A 156 1.15 -5.84 5.50
N THR A 157 0.89 -6.04 4.20
CA THR A 157 0.06 -5.09 3.43
C THR A 157 -1.35 -4.96 4.01
N THR A 158 -1.97 -6.06 4.43
CA THR A 158 -3.34 -6.02 4.98
C THR A 158 -3.38 -5.23 6.29
N THR A 159 -2.42 -5.47 7.16
CA THR A 159 -2.33 -4.79 8.46
C THR A 159 -1.92 -3.33 8.30
N GLU A 160 -0.97 -3.02 7.42
CA GLU A 160 -0.58 -1.66 7.03
C GLU A 160 -1.78 -0.89 6.47
N LEU A 161 -2.49 -1.43 5.48
CA LEU A 161 -3.67 -0.76 4.89
C LEU A 161 -4.76 -0.49 5.93
N PHE A 162 -4.97 -1.39 6.89
CA PHE A 162 -5.94 -1.19 7.97
C PHE A 162 -5.51 -0.07 8.93
N SER A 163 -4.23 -0.01 9.27
CA SER A 163 -3.65 1.08 10.07
C SER A 163 -3.74 2.42 9.32
N THR A 164 -3.28 2.47 8.07
CA THR A 164 -3.35 3.67 7.20
C THR A 164 -4.78 4.13 6.98
N TRP A 165 -5.74 3.22 6.83
CA TRP A 165 -7.16 3.57 6.76
C TRP A 165 -7.64 4.27 8.04
N SER A 166 -7.25 3.75 9.21
CA SER A 166 -7.58 4.35 10.50
C SER A 166 -6.95 5.73 10.68
N VAL A 167 -5.70 5.90 10.26
CA VAL A 167 -4.99 7.19 10.24
C VAL A 167 -5.66 8.18 9.29
N PHE A 168 -5.98 7.73 8.07
CA PHE A 168 -6.62 8.52 7.03
C PHE A 168 -7.97 9.08 7.48
N TRP A 169 -8.81 8.27 8.14
CA TRP A 169 -10.07 8.77 8.69
C TRP A 169 -9.85 9.77 9.82
N SER A 170 -8.87 9.48 10.69
CA SER A 170 -8.49 10.32 11.81
C SER A 170 -7.84 11.66 11.41
N CYS A 171 -7.47 11.86 10.13
CA CYS A 171 -6.99 13.14 9.63
C CYS A 171 -8.04 14.28 9.69
N SER A 172 -9.33 13.96 9.82
CA SER A 172 -10.40 14.96 9.91
C SER A 172 -10.68 15.36 11.35
N LYS A 173 -10.65 16.66 11.68
CA LYS A 173 -11.12 17.21 12.97
C LYS A 173 -12.62 17.04 13.18
N VAL A 174 -13.39 16.87 12.09
CA VAL A 174 -14.85 16.67 12.16
C VAL A 174 -15.19 15.32 12.76
N VAL A 175 -14.30 14.33 12.61
CA VAL A 175 -14.46 13.01 13.20
C VAL A 175 -13.64 12.96 14.49
N PRO A 176 -14.28 12.78 15.66
CA PRO A 176 -13.57 12.67 16.92
C PRO A 176 -12.71 11.40 16.90
N MET A 177 -11.51 11.49 17.47
CA MET A 177 -10.63 10.34 17.57
C MET A 177 -11.17 9.41 18.66
N THR A 178 -11.67 8.25 18.23
CA THR A 178 -12.20 7.25 19.16
C THR A 178 -11.10 6.24 19.54
N PRO A 179 -11.25 5.53 20.67
CA PRO A 179 -10.22 4.62 21.18
C PRO A 179 -10.01 3.40 20.29
N GLY A 180 -11.04 2.95 19.57
CA GLY A 180 -10.95 1.77 18.70
C GLY A 180 -9.93 1.94 17.58
N PRO A 181 -10.09 2.92 16.66
CA PRO A 181 -9.11 3.23 15.63
C PRO A 181 -7.74 3.59 16.20
N ALA A 182 -7.69 4.33 17.32
CA ALA A 182 -6.43 4.66 17.98
C ALA A 182 -5.69 3.41 18.46
N MET A 183 -6.40 2.48 19.11
CA MET A 183 -5.83 1.22 19.58
C MET A 183 -5.43 0.32 18.42
N ALA A 184 -6.20 0.29 17.33
CA ALA A 184 -5.84 -0.46 16.13
C ALA A 184 -4.50 0.00 15.54
N ILE A 185 -4.30 1.32 15.39
CA ILE A 185 -3.04 1.90 14.91
C ILE A 185 -1.88 1.48 15.82
N VAL A 186 -2.03 1.70 17.13
CA VAL A 186 -0.99 1.36 18.12
C VAL A 186 -0.67 -0.14 18.11
N ALA A 187 -1.70 -0.99 18.11
CA ALA A 187 -1.51 -2.42 18.22
C ALA A 187 -0.89 -3.02 16.96
N ILE A 188 -1.27 -2.56 15.77
CA ILE A 188 -0.66 -2.99 14.50
C ILE A 188 0.81 -2.59 14.46
N SER A 189 1.14 -1.35 14.78
CA SER A 189 2.54 -0.91 14.82
C SER A 189 3.38 -1.69 15.84
N LEU A 190 2.80 -2.07 16.98
CA LEU A 190 3.48 -2.97 17.92
C LEU A 190 3.71 -4.37 17.33
N ILE A 191 2.71 -4.94 16.64
CA ILE A 191 2.86 -6.23 15.95
C ILE A 191 3.99 -6.16 14.92
N HIS A 192 4.06 -5.10 14.11
CA HIS A 192 5.10 -4.90 13.11
C HIS A 192 6.48 -4.76 13.74
N ILE A 193 6.62 -3.97 14.82
CA ILE A 193 7.88 -3.85 15.57
C ILE A 193 8.33 -5.20 16.13
N LEU A 194 7.41 -5.99 16.70
CA LEU A 194 7.75 -7.29 17.28
C LEU A 194 8.15 -8.32 16.22
N LEU A 195 7.37 -8.41 15.13
CA LEU A 195 7.66 -9.34 14.03
C LEU A 195 8.94 -8.95 13.29
N GLY A 196 9.07 -7.67 12.91
CA GLY A 196 10.28 -7.14 12.30
C GLY A 196 11.49 -7.25 13.24
N GLY A 197 11.28 -7.06 14.54
CA GLY A 197 12.26 -7.24 15.61
C GLY A 197 12.93 -8.61 15.60
N ILE A 198 12.11 -9.67 15.57
CA ILE A 198 12.59 -11.06 15.58
C ILE A 198 13.23 -11.45 14.24
N ASP A 199 12.73 -10.93 13.13
CA ASP A 199 13.19 -11.34 11.81
C ASP A 199 14.46 -10.61 11.39
N GLN A 200 14.43 -9.27 11.32
CA GLN A 200 15.43 -8.50 10.59
C GLN A 200 15.90 -7.22 11.31
N PHE A 201 15.04 -6.54 12.06
CA PHE A 201 15.35 -5.25 12.67
C PHE A 201 16.46 -5.36 13.72
N PHE A 202 16.48 -6.41 14.55
CA PHE A 202 17.53 -6.55 15.55
C PHE A 202 18.91 -6.66 14.90
N VAL A 203 19.05 -7.54 13.90
CA VAL A 203 20.32 -7.74 13.20
C VAL A 203 20.74 -6.49 12.41
N GLN A 204 19.81 -5.87 11.70
CA GLN A 204 20.13 -4.79 10.78
C GLN A 204 20.29 -3.43 11.47
N LEU A 205 19.48 -3.14 12.50
CA LEU A 205 19.43 -1.82 13.14
C LEU A 205 20.17 -1.78 14.48
N ILE A 206 20.18 -2.87 15.25
CA ILE A 206 20.84 -2.93 16.56
C ILE A 206 22.26 -3.48 16.43
N LEU A 207 22.44 -4.65 15.80
CA LEU A 207 23.76 -5.22 15.57
C LEU A 207 24.53 -4.51 14.42
N TRP A 208 23.84 -3.65 13.67
CA TRP A 208 24.37 -2.92 12.51
C TRP A 208 25.01 -3.82 11.43
N GLN A 209 24.58 -5.08 11.39
CA GLN A 209 25.01 -6.05 10.40
C GLN A 209 24.24 -5.83 9.09
N GLU A 210 24.67 -6.47 8.00
CA GLU A 210 24.08 -6.35 6.66
C GLU A 210 24.37 -5.08 5.84
N HIS A 211 24.02 -5.17 4.56
CA HIS A 211 24.17 -4.12 3.55
C HIS A 211 23.35 -2.86 3.86
N THR A 212 23.87 -1.70 3.44
CA THR A 212 23.28 -0.38 3.68
C THR A 212 21.82 -0.25 3.23
N PHE A 213 21.45 -0.88 2.12
CA PHE A 213 20.08 -0.82 1.61
C PHE A 213 19.06 -1.52 2.53
N GLN A 214 19.45 -2.64 3.17
CA GLN A 214 18.59 -3.35 4.10
C GLN A 214 18.35 -2.53 5.36
N LYS A 215 19.41 -1.88 5.86
CA LYS A 215 19.34 -0.96 7.00
C LYS A 215 18.43 0.24 6.72
N ALA A 216 18.60 0.87 5.55
CA ALA A 216 17.76 1.98 5.13
C ALA A 216 16.28 1.58 5.03
N ARG A 217 16.00 0.40 4.44
CA ARG A 217 14.64 -0.14 4.36
C ARG A 217 14.04 -0.36 5.75
N SER A 218 14.78 -1.00 6.66
CA SER A 218 14.30 -1.30 8.01
C SER A 218 14.05 -0.05 8.84
N ASN A 219 14.86 1.00 8.68
CA ASN A 219 14.57 2.31 9.25
C ASN A 219 13.28 2.91 8.68
N GLY A 220 13.10 2.83 7.35
CA GLY A 220 11.90 3.33 6.68
C GLY A 220 10.61 2.64 7.10
N LEU A 221 10.67 1.41 7.63
CA LEU A 221 9.52 0.68 8.16
C LEU A 221 9.33 0.92 9.67
N LEU A 222 10.42 0.90 10.46
CA LEU A 222 10.37 1.05 11.91
C LEU A 222 9.98 2.47 12.37
N ILE A 223 10.51 3.51 11.71
CA ILE A 223 10.27 4.91 12.11
C ILE A 223 8.78 5.27 12.04
N PRO A 224 8.05 4.97 10.94
CA PRO A 224 6.61 5.11 10.91
C PRO A 224 5.92 4.44 12.10
N ASP A 225 6.23 3.18 12.41
CA ASP A 225 5.55 2.46 13.51
C ASP A 225 5.75 3.10 14.89
N ILE A 226 6.97 3.54 15.19
CA ILE A 226 7.25 4.24 16.44
C ILE A 226 6.43 5.54 16.52
N LEU A 227 6.38 6.30 15.43
CA LEU A 227 5.63 7.55 15.37
C LEU A 227 4.12 7.31 15.42
N HIS A 228 3.62 6.24 14.78
CA HIS A 228 2.22 5.83 14.88
C HIS A 228 1.83 5.60 16.33
N ILE A 229 2.66 4.92 17.12
CA ILE A 229 2.39 4.72 18.55
C ILE A 229 2.38 6.06 19.29
N ILE A 230 3.44 6.85 19.17
CA ILE A 230 3.62 8.09 19.94
C ILE A 230 2.53 9.13 19.61
N LEU A 231 2.37 9.47 18.33
CA LEU A 231 1.48 10.55 17.90
C LEU A 231 0.00 10.19 18.08
N THR A 232 -0.37 8.93 17.82
CA THR A 232 -1.74 8.46 18.05
C THR A 232 -2.10 8.52 19.53
N TRP A 233 -1.18 8.12 20.41
CA TRP A 233 -1.40 8.17 21.86
C TRP A 233 -1.51 9.60 22.38
N GLN A 234 -0.64 10.50 21.90
CA GLN A 234 -0.74 11.93 22.24
C GLN A 234 -2.05 12.56 21.77
N GLU A 235 -2.59 12.10 20.64
CA GLU A 235 -3.79 12.68 20.05
C GLU A 235 -5.06 12.20 20.74
N ILE A 236 -5.16 10.92 21.12
CA ILE A 236 -6.27 10.43 21.94
C ILE A 236 -6.23 11.04 23.36
N ALA A 237 -5.03 11.26 23.92
CA ALA A 237 -4.86 11.98 25.20
C ALA A 237 -5.45 13.39 25.14
N LYS A 238 -5.15 14.10 24.04
CA LYS A 238 -5.63 15.45 23.78
C LYS A 238 -7.15 15.48 23.60
N GLU A 239 -7.72 14.54 22.84
CA GLU A 239 -9.16 14.43 22.61
C GLU A 239 -9.91 14.16 23.93
N ARG A 240 -9.35 13.30 24.79
CA ARG A 240 -9.93 12.96 26.10
C ARG A 240 -9.62 13.96 27.21
N LYS A 241 -8.75 14.95 26.97
CA LYS A 241 -8.24 15.89 27.99
C LYS A 241 -7.63 15.18 29.20
N THR A 242 -6.95 14.07 28.98
CA THR A 242 -6.29 13.25 30.01
C THR A 242 -4.78 13.32 29.85
N SER A 243 -4.03 12.96 30.90
CA SER A 243 -2.61 12.66 30.76
C SER A 243 -2.37 11.51 29.77
N TRP A 244 -1.21 11.50 29.10
CA TRP A 244 -0.79 10.42 28.21
C TRP A 244 -0.94 9.05 28.90
N MET A 245 -0.48 8.91 30.14
CA MET A 245 -0.54 7.62 30.86
C MET A 245 -1.96 7.13 31.15
N GLN A 246 -2.96 8.01 31.10
CA GLN A 246 -4.36 7.70 31.41
C GLN A 246 -5.26 7.77 30.17
N SER A 247 -4.68 7.85 28.97
CA SER A 247 -5.44 8.07 27.74
C SER A 247 -6.26 6.87 27.30
N PHE A 248 -5.90 5.67 27.75
CA PHE A 248 -6.66 4.44 27.53
C PHE A 248 -7.12 3.87 28.87
N THR A 249 -8.34 3.34 28.88
CA THR A 249 -8.88 2.61 30.01
C THR A 249 -8.17 1.26 30.17
N ARG A 250 -8.25 0.68 31.38
CA ARG A 250 -7.67 -0.65 31.65
C ARG A 250 -8.23 -1.74 30.72
N ASN A 251 -9.50 -1.65 30.36
CA ASN A 251 -10.12 -2.58 29.42
C ASN A 251 -9.60 -2.39 28.00
N GLU A 252 -9.48 -1.15 27.53
CA GLU A 252 -8.91 -0.85 26.20
C GLU A 252 -7.46 -1.37 26.09
N LEU A 253 -6.64 -1.17 27.12
CA LEU A 253 -5.28 -1.73 27.18
C LEU A 253 -5.27 -3.26 27.19
N LYS A 254 -6.19 -3.90 27.94
CA LYS A 254 -6.33 -5.36 27.97
C LYS A 254 -6.68 -5.91 26.58
N TYR A 255 -7.65 -5.31 25.89
CA TYR A 255 -8.03 -5.74 24.54
C TYR A 255 -6.91 -5.46 23.52
N GLY A 256 -6.24 -4.31 23.62
CA GLY A 256 -5.07 -3.99 22.81
C GLY A 256 -3.95 -5.02 22.98
N PHE A 257 -3.65 -5.40 24.22
CA PHE A 257 -2.64 -6.42 24.51
C PHE A 257 -3.00 -7.79 23.94
N ILE A 258 -4.27 -8.23 24.08
CA ILE A 258 -4.75 -9.47 23.46
C ILE A 258 -4.59 -9.40 21.95
N PHE A 259 -4.96 -8.28 21.32
CA PHE A 259 -4.84 -8.10 19.88
C PHE A 259 -3.38 -8.16 19.42
N VAL A 260 -2.45 -7.52 20.13
CA VAL A 260 -1.01 -7.59 19.83
C VAL A 260 -0.50 -9.03 19.90
N ILE A 261 -0.85 -9.77 20.96
CA ILE A 261 -0.43 -11.18 21.11
C ILE A 261 -1.00 -12.02 19.97
N SER A 262 -2.31 -11.92 19.70
CA SER A 262 -2.96 -12.70 18.65
C SER A 262 -2.37 -12.39 17.28
N GLY A 263 -2.14 -11.10 16.97
CA GLY A 263 -1.52 -10.69 15.70
C GLY A 263 -0.07 -11.15 15.57
N PHE A 264 0.70 -11.11 16.65
CA PHE A 264 2.07 -11.62 16.67
C PHE A 264 2.13 -13.15 16.47
N ILE A 265 1.28 -13.92 17.15
CA ILE A 265 1.19 -15.37 16.98
C ILE A 265 0.77 -15.70 15.54
N LEU A 266 -0.26 -15.02 15.03
CA LEU A 266 -0.71 -15.22 13.64
C LEU A 266 0.42 -14.92 12.64
N GLY A 267 1.14 -13.83 12.82
CA GLY A 267 2.31 -13.51 12.01
C GLY A 267 3.35 -14.62 12.05
N LYS A 268 3.73 -15.09 13.25
CA LYS A 268 4.68 -16.20 13.41
C LYS A 268 4.22 -17.51 12.77
N VAL A 269 2.93 -17.81 12.77
CA VAL A 269 2.36 -18.99 12.10
C VAL A 269 2.39 -18.84 10.57
N ILE A 270 2.09 -17.67 10.04
CA ILE A 270 2.17 -17.40 8.59
C ILE A 270 3.63 -17.48 8.10
N PHE A 271 4.58 -17.19 8.99
CA PHE A 271 6.01 -17.08 8.68
C PHE A 271 6.79 -18.40 8.83
N HIS A 272 6.12 -19.51 9.18
CA HIS A 272 6.69 -20.86 9.29
C HIS A 272 5.98 -21.82 8.33
#